data_AF-A0A7L4I9D0-F1
#
_entry.id   AF-A0A7L4I9D0-F1
#
_cell.length_a   1.000
_cell.length_b   1.000
_cell.length_c   1.000
_cell.angle_alpha   90.00
_cell.angle_beta   90.00
_cell.angle_gamma   90.00
#
_symmetry.space_group_name_H-M   'P 1'
#
loop_
_entity.id
_entity.type
_entity.pdbx_description
1 polymer ?
#
loop_
_entity_poly.entity_id
_entity_poly.type
_entity_poly.pdbx_seq_one_letter_code
_entity_poly.pdbx_strand_id
1 'polypeptide(L)'
;MAAQSGRGEKPFHIISPVLESLPLSQAAGTKVYMKLENIQPTGSFKIRGIGRLCQEAAKEGCRHFVCSSGGNAGLAAAYAAKKLGLPVTVVVPSTTGPATVRKLEELGAEVEVSGQVWDEANRRALELAQTEGWVSIHPFDHPLVWQGHASLVWELKDSLETKPDAILLAVGGGGLLAGVVAGLHQVGWQDVPIVAAETRGAHSFHVALAAGRLVSLPDIT
;
A
#
# COMPACT_ATOMS: atom_id res chain seq x y z
N MET A 1 -31.33 -1.23 -27.32
CA MET A 1 -30.67 -0.07 -26.68
C MET A 1 -30.17 -0.53 -25.32
N ALA A 2 -28.91 -0.98 -25.26
CA ALA A 2 -28.30 -1.46 -24.03
C ALA A 2 -27.79 -0.26 -23.23
N ALA A 3 -28.20 -0.20 -21.96
CA ALA A 3 -27.76 0.80 -21.01
C ALA A 3 -26.23 0.74 -20.84
N GLN A 4 -25.56 1.88 -21.01
CA GLN A 4 -24.15 2.06 -20.69
C GLN A 4 -23.98 2.05 -19.17
N SER A 5 -23.66 0.89 -18.61
CA SER A 5 -23.28 0.75 -17.20
C SER A 5 -21.84 1.21 -16.98
N GLY A 6 -21.67 2.31 -16.22
CA GLY A 6 -20.45 2.66 -15.48
C GLY A 6 -19.24 3.10 -16.31
N ARG A 7 -19.06 4.42 -16.49
CA ARG A 7 -17.72 4.97 -16.77
C ARG A 7 -16.86 4.75 -15.51
N GLY A 8 -16.10 3.66 -15.50
CA GLY A 8 -15.24 3.27 -14.39
C GLY A 8 -14.27 4.40 -14.02
N GLU A 9 -14.34 4.86 -12.79
CA GLU A 9 -13.49 5.92 -12.27
C GLU A 9 -12.02 5.51 -12.41
N LYS A 10 -11.19 6.40 -12.98
CA LYS A 10 -9.77 6.11 -13.22
C LYS A 10 -9.07 5.94 -11.87
N PRO A 11 -8.24 4.90 -11.68
CA PRO A 11 -7.51 4.73 -10.43
C PRO A 11 -6.53 5.88 -10.19
N PHE A 12 -6.21 6.14 -8.93
CA PHE A 12 -5.24 7.18 -8.54
C PHE A 12 -3.78 6.80 -8.76
N HIS A 13 -3.48 5.50 -8.93
CA HIS A 13 -2.15 5.06 -9.33
C HIS A 13 -1.95 5.24 -10.83
N ILE A 14 -0.69 5.37 -11.24
CA ILE A 14 -0.30 5.31 -12.64
C ILE A 14 0.19 3.90 -12.99
N ILE A 15 0.22 3.60 -14.29
CA ILE A 15 0.96 2.45 -14.80
C ILE A 15 2.45 2.80 -14.70
N SER A 16 3.15 2.16 -13.78
CA SER A 16 4.59 2.39 -13.60
C SER A 16 5.40 1.56 -14.62
N PRO A 17 6.56 2.06 -15.08
CA PRO A 17 7.41 1.30 -16.00
C PRO A 17 7.91 -0.02 -15.40
N VAL A 18 8.13 -0.98 -16.30
CA VAL A 18 8.92 -2.18 -16.05
C VAL A 18 10.20 -2.04 -16.86
N LEU A 19 11.35 -1.94 -16.19
CA LEU A 19 12.64 -1.76 -16.85
C LEU A 19 13.56 -2.93 -16.55
N GLU A 20 14.23 -3.45 -17.57
CA GLU A 20 15.36 -4.35 -17.35
C GLU A 20 16.53 -3.57 -16.75
N SER A 21 17.13 -4.12 -15.69
CA SER A 21 18.33 -3.57 -15.06
C SER A 21 19.56 -4.35 -15.51
N LEU A 22 20.31 -3.82 -16.48
CA LEU A 22 21.53 -4.47 -16.98
C LEU A 22 22.53 -4.84 -15.86
N PRO A 23 22.82 -3.96 -14.86
CA PRO A 23 23.74 -4.32 -13.78
C PRO A 23 23.21 -5.44 -12.89
N LEU A 24 21.90 -5.44 -12.57
CA LEU A 24 21.32 -6.51 -11.76
C LEU A 24 21.22 -7.81 -12.55
N SER A 25 20.90 -7.74 -13.84
CA SER A 25 20.88 -8.90 -14.72
C SER A 25 22.25 -9.58 -14.77
N GLN A 26 23.32 -8.77 -14.91
CA GLN A 26 24.69 -9.27 -14.91
C GLN A 26 25.08 -9.88 -13.56
N ALA A 27 24.72 -9.24 -12.44
CA ALA A 27 25.04 -9.74 -11.11
C ALA A 27 24.27 -11.03 -10.76
N ALA A 28 23.02 -11.16 -11.21
CA ALA A 28 22.17 -12.32 -10.94
C ALA A 28 22.40 -13.48 -11.93
N GLY A 29 23.06 -13.23 -13.06
CA GLY A 29 23.22 -14.23 -14.14
C GLY A 29 21.91 -14.58 -14.86
N THR A 30 20.87 -13.75 -14.72
CA THR A 30 19.55 -13.91 -15.34
C THR A 30 18.92 -12.53 -15.54
N LYS A 31 17.85 -12.41 -16.35
CA LYS A 31 17.20 -11.11 -16.57
C LYS A 31 16.50 -10.61 -15.31
N VAL A 32 16.79 -9.37 -14.91
CA VAL A 32 16.14 -8.72 -13.76
C VAL A 32 15.35 -7.52 -14.24
N TYR A 33 14.04 -7.58 -14.04
CA TYR A 33 13.11 -6.48 -14.34
C TYR A 33 12.69 -5.77 -13.05
N MET A 34 12.66 -4.44 -13.10
CA MET A 34 12.24 -3.58 -11.98
C MET A 34 10.89 -2.95 -12.30
N LYS A 35 9.89 -3.22 -11.47
CA LYS A 35 8.61 -2.51 -11.46
C LYS A 35 8.77 -1.22 -10.64
N LEU A 36 8.82 -0.07 -11.31
CA LEU A 36 9.23 1.21 -10.69
C LEU A 36 8.11 1.89 -9.88
N GLU A 37 7.70 1.28 -8.78
CA GLU A 37 6.66 1.84 -7.91
C GLU A 37 7.09 3.11 -7.15
N ASN A 38 8.39 3.42 -7.14
CA ASN A 38 8.93 4.65 -6.57
C ASN A 38 8.51 5.92 -7.33
N ILE A 39 8.04 5.79 -8.58
CA ILE A 39 7.55 6.94 -9.37
C ILE A 39 6.04 7.13 -9.31
N GLN A 40 5.33 6.33 -8.51
CA GLN A 40 3.91 6.55 -8.25
C GLN A 40 3.69 7.97 -7.71
N PRO A 41 2.48 8.56 -7.86
CA PRO A 41 2.21 9.93 -7.43
C PRO A 41 2.54 10.22 -5.96
N THR A 42 2.53 9.19 -5.12
CA THR A 42 2.81 9.26 -3.67
C THR A 42 4.18 8.66 -3.31
N GLY A 43 5.03 8.40 -4.31
CA GLY A 43 6.38 7.86 -4.17
C GLY A 43 6.47 6.36 -3.83
N SER A 44 5.35 5.62 -3.82
CA SER A 44 5.34 4.18 -3.58
C SER A 44 4.07 3.48 -4.08
N PHE A 45 4.09 2.16 -4.09
CA PHE A 45 2.95 1.31 -4.44
C PHE A 45 1.70 1.48 -3.57
N LYS A 46 1.81 2.15 -2.42
CA LYS A 46 0.72 2.31 -1.44
C LYS A 46 -0.53 2.92 -2.06
N ILE A 47 -0.37 3.84 -3.02
CA ILE A 47 -1.51 4.49 -3.71
C ILE A 47 -2.40 3.52 -4.49
N ARG A 48 -1.90 2.34 -4.90
CA ARG A 48 -2.72 1.35 -5.59
C ARG A 48 -3.84 0.83 -4.69
N GLY A 49 -3.45 0.28 -3.55
CA GLY A 49 -4.36 -0.32 -2.57
C GLY A 49 -5.16 0.73 -1.80
N ILE A 50 -4.47 1.75 -1.27
CA ILE A 50 -5.11 2.80 -0.48
C ILE A 50 -6.00 3.67 -1.37
N GLY A 51 -5.57 3.99 -2.58
CA GLY A 51 -6.41 4.71 -3.54
C GLY A 51 -7.72 3.98 -3.81
N ARG A 52 -7.67 2.66 -4.06
CA ARG A 52 -8.88 1.85 -4.23
C ARG A 52 -9.77 1.87 -3.00
N LEU A 53 -9.21 1.67 -1.81
CA LEU A 53 -9.98 1.73 -0.56
C LEU A 53 -10.68 3.09 -0.39
N CYS A 54 -9.96 4.20 -0.60
CA CYS A 54 -10.54 5.54 -0.51
C CYS A 54 -11.65 5.77 -1.55
N GLN A 55 -11.46 5.32 -2.79
CA GLN A 55 -12.49 5.45 -3.84
C GLN A 55 -13.76 4.69 -3.50
N GLU A 56 -13.64 3.45 -3.02
CA GLU A 56 -14.82 2.67 -2.61
C GLU A 56 -15.49 3.28 -1.37
N ALA A 57 -14.72 3.66 -0.36
CA ALA A 57 -15.27 4.32 0.82
C ALA A 57 -16.01 5.63 0.48
N ALA A 58 -15.52 6.42 -0.47
CA ALA A 58 -16.21 7.62 -0.94
C ALA A 58 -17.56 7.30 -1.60
N LYS A 59 -17.63 6.22 -2.41
CA LYS A 59 -18.89 5.74 -3.00
C LYS A 59 -19.88 5.28 -1.93
N GLU A 60 -19.38 4.75 -0.82
CA GLU A 60 -20.17 4.31 0.34
C GLU A 60 -20.54 5.48 1.28
N GLY A 61 -20.21 6.73 0.92
CA GLY A 61 -20.61 7.92 1.67
C GLY A 61 -19.65 8.35 2.77
N CYS A 62 -18.37 7.94 2.69
CA CYS A 62 -17.31 8.47 3.54
C CYS A 62 -17.28 10.01 3.50
N ARG A 63 -17.21 10.61 4.69
CA ARG A 63 -17.13 12.07 4.89
C ARG A 63 -15.76 12.51 5.36
N HIS A 64 -14.96 11.61 5.95
CA HIS A 64 -13.63 11.92 6.48
C HIS A 64 -12.77 10.67 6.58
N PHE A 65 -11.50 10.73 6.18
CA PHE A 65 -10.57 9.62 6.31
C PHE A 65 -9.70 9.75 7.56
N VAL A 66 -9.35 8.63 8.19
CA VAL A 66 -8.39 8.62 9.29
C VAL A 66 -7.29 7.60 9.00
N CYS A 67 -6.02 7.97 9.21
CA CYS A 67 -4.90 7.04 9.06
C CYS A 67 -3.92 7.21 10.22
N SER A 68 -3.35 6.11 10.73
CA SER A 68 -2.36 6.12 11.81
C SER A 68 -0.90 6.02 11.32
N SER A 69 -0.66 6.15 10.01
CA SER A 69 0.67 5.99 9.43
C SER A 69 1.25 7.33 8.99
N GLY A 70 2.32 7.80 9.63
CA GLY A 70 3.12 8.92 9.11
C GLY A 70 3.89 8.60 7.83
N GLY A 71 4.09 7.33 7.47
CA GLY A 71 4.87 6.92 6.30
C GLY A 71 4.12 6.95 4.96
N ASN A 72 4.59 6.13 4.01
CA ASN A 72 4.05 6.00 2.66
C ASN A 72 2.52 5.75 2.60
N ALA A 73 1.95 5.07 3.60
CA ALA A 73 0.51 4.85 3.64
C ALA A 73 -0.28 6.13 3.97
N GLY A 74 0.22 6.98 4.87
CA GLY A 74 -0.39 8.28 5.16
C GLY A 74 -0.31 9.22 3.96
N LEU A 75 0.84 9.25 3.27
CA LEU A 75 1.00 10.03 2.03
C LEU A 75 0.00 9.56 0.95
N ALA A 76 -0.22 8.25 0.83
CA ALA A 76 -1.20 7.71 -0.09
C ALA A 76 -2.65 8.04 0.29
N ALA A 77 -2.99 7.97 1.58
CA ALA A 77 -4.30 8.34 2.09
C ALA A 77 -4.56 9.84 1.87
N ALA A 78 -3.58 10.70 2.19
CA ALA A 78 -3.66 12.14 2.01
C ALA A 78 -3.85 12.53 0.55
N TYR A 79 -3.07 11.92 -0.35
CA TYR A 79 -3.22 12.14 -1.79
C TYR A 79 -4.59 11.69 -2.32
N ALA A 80 -5.07 10.51 -1.90
CA ALA A 80 -6.36 10.00 -2.32
C ALA A 80 -7.52 10.88 -1.82
N ALA A 81 -7.48 11.30 -0.55
CA ALA A 81 -8.45 12.22 0.04
C ALA A 81 -8.50 13.57 -0.71
N LYS A 82 -7.33 14.15 -1.00
CA LYS A 82 -7.21 15.37 -1.82
C LYS A 82 -7.83 15.21 -3.21
N LYS A 83 -7.64 14.05 -3.86
CA LYS A 83 -8.23 13.74 -5.17
C LYS A 83 -9.76 13.60 -5.12
N LEU A 84 -10.29 13.12 -4.00
CA LEU A 84 -11.72 12.95 -3.76
C LEU A 84 -12.40 14.22 -3.22
N GLY A 85 -11.63 15.25 -2.85
CA GLY A 85 -12.16 16.43 -2.18
C GLY A 85 -12.70 16.14 -0.78
N LEU A 86 -12.20 15.08 -0.14
CA LEU A 86 -12.59 14.68 1.21
C LEU A 86 -11.47 15.02 2.21
N PRO A 87 -11.82 15.39 3.44
CA PRO A 87 -10.84 15.64 4.49
C PRO A 87 -10.20 14.34 4.99
N VAL A 88 -9.00 14.48 5.58
CA VAL A 88 -8.23 13.37 6.13
C VAL A 88 -7.43 13.82 7.34
N THR A 89 -7.51 13.04 8.41
CA THR A 89 -6.67 13.18 9.60
C THR A 89 -5.63 12.07 9.63
N VAL A 90 -4.36 12.44 9.73
CA VAL A 90 -3.25 11.49 9.91
C VAL A 90 -2.72 11.62 11.32
N VAL A 91 -2.96 10.60 12.13
CA VAL A 91 -2.50 10.54 13.51
C VAL A 91 -1.09 9.95 13.53
N VAL A 92 -0.15 10.67 14.13
CA VAL A 92 1.26 10.29 14.18
C VAL A 92 1.81 10.40 15.60
N PRO A 93 2.78 9.57 16.01
CA PRO A 93 3.43 9.74 17.31
C PRO A 93 4.33 10.97 17.34
N SER A 94 4.65 11.47 18.54
CA SER A 94 5.56 12.60 18.80
C SER A 94 6.95 12.43 18.19
N THR A 95 7.37 11.19 17.95
CA THR A 95 8.66 10.80 17.34
C THR A 95 8.70 11.02 15.83
N THR A 96 7.58 11.41 15.21
CA THR A 96 7.50 11.63 13.76
C THR A 96 8.27 12.88 13.36
N GLY A 97 9.24 12.72 12.47
CA GLY A 97 10.09 13.81 12.01
C GLY A 97 9.30 14.93 11.29
N PRO A 98 9.71 16.20 11.44
CA PRO A 98 8.99 17.35 10.90
C PRO A 98 8.88 17.36 9.37
N ALA A 99 9.84 16.75 8.65
CA ALA A 99 9.78 16.61 7.21
C ALA A 99 8.60 15.73 6.74
N THR A 100 8.23 14.72 7.53
CA THR A 100 7.10 13.84 7.25
C THR A 100 5.78 14.56 7.48
N VAL A 101 5.67 15.28 8.60
CA VAL A 101 4.49 16.10 8.94
C VAL A 101 4.21 17.11 7.83
N ARG A 102 5.23 17.88 7.42
CA ARG A 102 5.08 18.88 6.33
C ARG A 102 4.57 18.28 5.03
N LYS A 103 5.08 17.11 4.62
CA LYS A 103 4.61 16.45 3.39
C LYS A 103 3.13 16.04 3.46
N LEU A 104 2.65 15.65 4.64
CA LEU A 104 1.23 15.33 4.85
C LEU A 104 0.37 16.61 4.77
N GLU A 105 0.80 17.68 5.43
CA GLU A 105 0.14 18.98 5.40
C GLU A 105 0.10 19.60 3.98
N GLU A 106 1.18 19.46 3.19
CA GLU A 106 1.23 19.89 1.78
C GLU A 106 0.21 19.12 0.89
N LEU A 107 -0.14 17.89 1.29
CA LEU A 107 -1.20 17.11 0.67
C LEU A 107 -2.59 17.46 1.24
N GLY A 108 -2.69 18.41 2.15
CA GLY A 108 -3.95 18.86 2.75
C GLY A 108 -4.46 17.97 3.88
N ALA A 109 -3.62 17.12 4.44
CA ALA A 109 -3.98 16.34 5.62
C ALA A 109 -3.90 17.18 6.89
N GLU A 110 -4.87 17.00 7.78
CA GLU A 110 -4.74 17.41 9.18
C GLU A 110 -3.84 16.41 9.89
N VAL A 111 -2.74 16.87 10.49
CA VAL A 111 -1.83 15.98 11.23
C VAL A 111 -2.09 16.14 12.73
N GLU A 112 -2.57 15.07 13.35
CA GLU A 112 -2.75 15.01 14.81
C GLU A 112 -1.56 14.28 15.43
N VAL A 113 -0.84 14.94 16.34
CA VAL A 113 0.21 14.28 17.11
C VAL A 113 -0.41 13.66 18.36
N SER A 114 -0.37 12.33 18.47
CA SER A 114 -0.90 11.61 19.62
C SER A 114 -0.02 10.42 19.99
N GLY A 115 0.35 10.35 21.27
CA GLY A 115 1.20 9.30 21.83
C GLY A 115 2.70 9.43 21.52
N GLN A 116 3.48 8.59 22.16
CA GLN A 116 4.94 8.49 21.98
C GLN A 116 5.35 7.40 20.99
N VAL A 117 4.51 6.38 20.83
CA VAL A 117 4.73 5.22 19.97
C VAL A 117 3.57 5.03 18.99
N TRP A 118 3.82 4.29 17.92
CA TRP A 118 2.84 4.08 16.86
C TRP A 118 1.52 3.46 17.36
N ASP A 119 1.57 2.52 18.30
CA ASP A 119 0.36 1.86 18.84
C ASP A 119 -0.61 2.86 19.49
N GLU A 120 -0.09 3.88 20.18
CA GLU A 120 -0.90 4.93 20.79
C GLU A 120 -1.56 5.82 19.74
N ALA A 121 -0.81 6.23 18.71
CA ALA A 121 -1.34 6.96 17.56
C ALA A 121 -2.42 6.14 16.81
N ASN A 122 -2.20 4.83 16.69
CA ASN A 122 -3.15 3.92 16.06
C ASN A 122 -4.45 3.78 16.88
N ARG A 123 -4.35 3.63 18.20
CA ARG A 123 -5.53 3.64 19.08
C ARG A 123 -6.34 4.92 18.91
N ARG A 124 -5.67 6.08 18.88
CA ARG A 124 -6.33 7.37 18.66
C ARG A 124 -7.00 7.46 17.29
N ALA A 125 -6.36 6.97 16.23
CA ALA A 125 -6.96 6.90 14.90
C ALA A 125 -8.23 6.02 14.88
N LEU A 126 -8.23 4.90 15.61
CA LEU A 126 -9.40 4.03 15.74
C LEU A 126 -10.53 4.68 16.54
N GLU A 127 -10.22 5.45 17.58
CA GLU A 127 -11.21 6.26 18.32
C GLU A 127 -11.88 7.29 17.40
N LEU A 128 -11.09 8.03 16.61
CA LEU A 128 -11.61 8.99 15.64
C LEU A 128 -12.53 8.33 14.60
N ALA A 129 -12.18 7.12 14.15
CA ALA A 129 -12.97 6.35 13.20
C ALA A 129 -14.32 5.85 13.75
N GLN A 130 -14.60 6.00 15.05
CA GLN A 130 -15.95 5.75 15.61
C GLN A 130 -16.93 6.89 15.29
N THR A 131 -16.44 8.03 14.79
CA THR A 131 -17.28 9.15 14.36
C THR A 131 -18.08 8.77 13.12
N GLU A 132 -19.37 9.08 13.09
CA GLU A 132 -20.24 8.74 11.96
C GLU A 132 -19.72 9.32 10.63
N GLY A 133 -19.59 8.47 9.62
CA GLY A 133 -19.08 8.84 8.31
C GLY A 133 -17.56 8.93 8.22
N TRP A 134 -16.82 8.62 9.29
CA TRP A 134 -15.36 8.56 9.26
C TRP A 134 -14.89 7.15 8.94
N VAL A 135 -13.88 7.02 8.07
CA VAL A 135 -13.36 5.72 7.62
C VAL A 135 -11.88 5.61 7.93
N SER A 136 -11.52 4.57 8.68
CA SER A 136 -10.12 4.23 8.96
C SER A 136 -9.45 3.59 7.73
N ILE A 137 -8.27 4.09 7.37
CA ILE A 137 -7.44 3.59 6.29
C ILE A 137 -6.32 2.74 6.87
N HIS A 138 -6.53 1.42 6.86
CA HIS A 138 -5.50 0.49 7.28
C HIS A 138 -4.35 0.46 6.26
N PRO A 139 -3.08 0.53 6.70
CA PRO A 139 -1.94 0.61 5.78
C PRO A 139 -1.67 -0.65 4.94
N PHE A 140 -2.35 -1.78 5.20
CA PHE A 140 -2.07 -3.07 4.53
C PHE A 140 -3.15 -4.15 4.71
N ASP A 141 -3.79 -4.27 5.88
CA ASP A 141 -4.71 -5.38 6.22
C ASP A 141 -6.15 -5.03 5.84
N HIS A 142 -6.44 -5.01 4.54
CA HIS A 142 -7.79 -4.76 4.04
C HIS A 142 -7.98 -5.39 2.66
N PRO A 143 -9.09 -6.12 2.39
CA PRO A 143 -9.32 -6.77 1.09
C PRO A 143 -9.24 -5.80 -0.10
N LEU A 144 -9.81 -4.60 0.02
CA LEU A 144 -9.71 -3.58 -1.03
C LEU A 144 -8.27 -3.08 -1.26
N VAL A 145 -7.44 -3.06 -0.21
CA VAL A 145 -6.02 -2.71 -0.36
C VAL A 145 -5.30 -3.76 -1.18
N TRP A 146 -5.54 -5.05 -0.91
CA TRP A 146 -4.96 -6.15 -1.70
C TRP A 146 -5.46 -6.14 -3.14
N GLN A 147 -6.77 -5.94 -3.35
CA GLN A 147 -7.34 -5.82 -4.69
C GLN A 147 -6.75 -4.64 -5.49
N GLY A 148 -6.46 -3.51 -4.82
CA GLY A 148 -5.79 -2.39 -5.48
C GLY A 148 -4.34 -2.74 -5.81
N HIS A 149 -3.61 -3.36 -4.88
CA HIS A 149 -2.24 -3.83 -5.13
C HIS A 149 -2.14 -4.89 -6.23
N ALA A 150 -3.18 -5.70 -6.45
CA ALA A 150 -3.23 -6.68 -7.53
C ALA A 150 -3.06 -6.07 -8.93
N SER A 151 -3.40 -4.78 -9.11
CA SER A 151 -3.19 -4.10 -10.39
C SER A 151 -1.72 -4.03 -10.81
N LEU A 152 -0.78 -4.13 -9.85
CA LEU A 152 0.64 -4.24 -10.15
C LEU A 152 0.93 -5.45 -11.03
N VAL A 153 0.28 -6.59 -10.76
CA VAL A 153 0.50 -7.84 -11.51
C VAL A 153 -0.20 -7.80 -12.87
N TRP A 154 -1.34 -7.14 -12.99
CA TRP A 154 -1.99 -6.92 -14.29
C TRP A 154 -1.05 -6.13 -15.21
N GLU A 155 -0.43 -5.07 -14.69
CA GLU A 155 0.54 -4.29 -15.45
C GLU A 155 1.81 -5.08 -15.78
N LEU A 156 2.27 -5.98 -14.90
CA LEU A 156 3.37 -6.89 -15.21
C LEU A 156 3.01 -7.83 -16.36
N LYS A 157 1.79 -8.39 -16.33
CA LYS A 157 1.28 -9.29 -17.37
C LYS A 157 1.20 -8.60 -18.73
N ASP A 158 0.82 -7.32 -18.74
CA ASP A 158 0.72 -6.53 -19.97
C ASP A 158 2.09 -6.05 -20.48
N SER A 159 3.05 -5.81 -19.58
CA SER A 159 4.36 -5.23 -19.93
C SER A 159 5.43 -6.26 -20.27
N LEU A 160 5.38 -7.46 -19.69
CA LEU A 160 6.36 -8.51 -19.89
C LEU A 160 5.96 -9.39 -21.08
N GLU A 161 6.92 -9.67 -21.97
CA GLU A 161 6.71 -10.58 -23.10
C GLU A 161 6.43 -12.02 -22.64
N THR A 162 6.99 -12.41 -21.50
CA THR A 162 6.87 -13.75 -20.94
C THR A 162 6.60 -13.72 -19.45
N LYS A 163 6.02 -14.80 -18.94
CA LYS A 163 5.79 -14.99 -17.50
C LYS A 163 7.15 -14.99 -16.77
N PRO A 164 7.31 -14.24 -15.66
CA PRO A 164 8.55 -14.26 -14.90
C PRO A 164 8.72 -15.60 -14.14
N ASP A 165 9.96 -16.04 -13.98
CA ASP A 165 10.29 -17.24 -13.20
C ASP A 165 10.20 -17.03 -11.69
N ALA A 166 10.25 -15.78 -11.21
CA ALA A 166 10.07 -15.42 -9.81
C ALA A 166 9.68 -13.95 -9.65
N ILE A 167 9.05 -13.60 -8.53
CA ILE A 167 8.82 -12.21 -8.10
C ILE A 167 9.50 -11.95 -6.76
N LEU A 168 10.32 -10.90 -6.69
CA LEU A 168 10.91 -10.41 -5.45
C LEU A 168 10.12 -9.19 -4.96
N LEU A 169 9.72 -9.18 -3.69
CA LEU A 169 9.07 -8.02 -3.07
C LEU A 169 9.44 -7.89 -1.59
N ALA A 170 9.38 -6.67 -1.07
CA ALA A 170 9.55 -6.42 0.35
C ALA A 170 8.24 -6.69 1.12
N VAL A 171 8.37 -7.24 2.33
CA VAL A 171 7.25 -7.49 3.24
C VAL A 171 7.39 -6.60 4.48
N GLY A 172 6.31 -5.87 4.78
CA GLY A 172 6.07 -5.27 6.10
C GLY A 172 4.89 -6.01 6.72
N GLY A 173 3.73 -5.36 6.81
CA GLY A 173 2.48 -6.02 7.20
C GLY A 173 1.83 -6.94 6.14
N GLY A 174 2.56 -7.37 5.10
CA GLY A 174 2.04 -8.33 4.10
C GLY A 174 1.06 -7.80 3.03
N GLY A 175 0.60 -6.55 3.09
CA GLY A 175 -0.39 -6.04 2.11
C GLY A 175 0.05 -6.08 0.64
N LEU A 176 1.33 -5.79 0.35
CA LEU A 176 1.88 -5.94 -1.00
C LEU A 176 1.91 -7.41 -1.43
N LEU A 177 2.38 -8.28 -0.54
CA LEU A 177 2.44 -9.72 -0.79
C LEU A 177 1.04 -10.28 -1.11
N ALA A 178 0.05 -9.98 -0.26
CA ALA A 178 -1.33 -10.41 -0.47
C ALA A 178 -1.90 -9.90 -1.80
N GLY A 179 -1.63 -8.65 -2.15
CA GLY A 179 -2.03 -8.08 -3.44
C GLY A 179 -1.36 -8.75 -4.63
N VAL A 180 -0.06 -9.02 -4.56
CA VAL A 180 0.68 -9.73 -5.62
C VAL A 180 0.16 -11.16 -5.76
N VAL A 181 -0.06 -11.89 -4.67
CA VAL A 181 -0.65 -13.24 -4.71
C VAL A 181 -2.04 -13.21 -5.38
N ALA A 182 -2.90 -12.26 -4.98
CA ALA A 182 -4.22 -12.11 -5.59
C ALA A 182 -4.12 -11.81 -7.09
N GLY A 183 -3.21 -10.90 -7.49
CA GLY A 183 -2.97 -10.56 -8.88
C GLY A 183 -2.45 -11.74 -9.69
N LEU A 184 -1.52 -12.53 -9.14
CA LEU A 184 -0.98 -13.73 -9.79
C LEU A 184 -2.06 -14.76 -10.07
N HIS A 185 -2.95 -15.00 -9.11
CA HIS A 185 -4.10 -15.89 -9.31
C HIS A 185 -5.02 -15.39 -10.44
N GLN A 186 -5.28 -14.08 -10.49
CA GLN A 186 -6.16 -13.48 -11.50
C GLN A 186 -5.60 -13.57 -12.92
N VAL A 187 -4.28 -13.53 -13.11
CA VAL A 187 -3.63 -13.61 -14.43
C VAL A 187 -3.16 -15.02 -14.80
N GLY A 188 -3.48 -16.03 -13.99
CA GLY A 188 -3.09 -17.43 -14.22
C GLY A 188 -1.61 -17.73 -13.98
N TRP A 189 -0.96 -17.00 -13.07
CA TRP A 189 0.45 -17.11 -12.70
C TRP A 189 0.65 -17.64 -11.27
N GLN A 190 -0.28 -18.47 -10.77
CA GLN A 190 -0.20 -19.02 -9.41
C GLN A 190 1.02 -19.91 -9.14
N ASP A 191 1.71 -20.36 -10.18
CA ASP A 191 2.93 -21.18 -10.09
C ASP A 191 4.21 -20.34 -10.00
N VAL A 192 4.13 -19.01 -10.12
CA VAL A 192 5.29 -18.13 -9.99
C VAL A 192 5.70 -18.01 -8.51
N PRO A 193 6.92 -18.44 -8.13
CA PRO A 193 7.39 -18.31 -6.76
C PRO A 193 7.60 -16.84 -6.37
N ILE A 194 7.29 -16.51 -5.11
CA ILE A 194 7.55 -15.19 -4.54
C ILE A 194 8.69 -15.28 -3.53
N VAL A 195 9.72 -14.46 -3.73
CA VAL A 195 10.75 -14.20 -2.74
C VAL A 195 10.31 -13.00 -1.89
N ALA A 196 9.87 -13.29 -0.66
CA ALA A 196 9.44 -12.30 0.32
C ALA A 196 10.64 -11.82 1.14
N ALA A 197 11.11 -10.61 0.89
CA ALA A 197 12.26 -10.02 1.57
C ALA A 197 11.83 -9.18 2.79
N GLU A 198 12.47 -9.43 3.93
CA GLU A 198 12.39 -8.60 5.13
C GLU A 198 13.80 -8.25 5.61
N THR A 199 13.95 -7.19 6.40
CA THR A 199 15.20 -6.88 7.09
C THR A 199 15.26 -7.59 8.43
N ARG A 200 16.47 -8.00 8.85
CA ARG A 200 16.69 -8.39 10.25
C ARG A 200 16.26 -7.23 11.14
N GLY A 201 15.51 -7.55 12.21
CA GLY A 201 14.86 -6.56 13.07
C GLY A 201 13.42 -6.16 12.70
N ALA A 202 12.99 -6.36 11.45
CA ALA A 202 11.60 -6.13 11.01
C ALA A 202 10.99 -7.37 10.31
N HIS A 203 11.46 -8.55 10.69
CA HIS A 203 11.21 -9.85 10.04
C HIS A 203 10.00 -10.60 10.63
N SER A 204 8.89 -9.86 10.81
CA SER A 204 7.68 -10.38 11.45
C SER A 204 7.02 -11.51 10.66
N PHE A 205 7.07 -11.44 9.32
CA PHE A 205 6.51 -12.46 8.44
C PHE A 205 7.31 -13.76 8.50
N HIS A 206 8.65 -13.68 8.49
CA HIS A 206 9.53 -14.84 8.67
C HIS A 206 9.25 -15.57 9.99
N VAL A 207 9.15 -14.83 11.10
CA VAL A 207 8.87 -15.41 12.42
C VAL A 207 7.47 -16.03 12.46
N ALA A 208 6.46 -15.37 11.89
CA ALA A 208 5.11 -15.90 11.81
C ALA A 208 5.03 -17.19 10.97
N LEU A 209 5.74 -17.25 9.84
CA LEU A 209 5.84 -18.46 9.01
C LEU A 209 6.48 -19.62 9.77
N ALA A 210 7.61 -19.38 10.44
CA ALA A 210 8.29 -20.41 11.23
C ALA A 210 7.42 -20.93 12.39
N ALA A 211 6.61 -20.05 12.99
CA ALA A 211 5.71 -20.41 14.08
C ALA A 211 4.36 -21.00 13.63
N GLY A 212 3.99 -20.88 12.35
CA GLY A 212 2.68 -21.29 11.83
C GLY A 212 1.50 -20.47 12.35
N ARG A 213 1.76 -19.28 12.94
CA ARG A 213 0.75 -18.38 13.51
C ARG A 213 1.27 -16.95 13.56
N LEU A 214 0.38 -15.98 13.74
CA LEU A 214 0.77 -14.59 13.96
C LEU A 214 1.64 -14.46 15.23
N VAL A 215 2.71 -13.68 15.11
CA VAL A 215 3.65 -13.35 16.17
C VAL A 215 3.94 -11.85 16.11
N SER A 216 3.91 -11.20 17.27
CA SER A 216 4.40 -9.83 17.43
C SER A 216 5.87 -9.87 17.80
N LEU A 217 6.70 -9.14 17.05
CA LEU A 217 8.08 -8.89 17.46
C LEU A 217 8.07 -8.00 18.72
N PRO A 218 9.04 -8.16 19.64
CA PRO A 218 9.13 -7.30 20.82
C PRO A 218 9.40 -5.84 20.43
N ASP A 219 10.26 -5.61 19.44
CA ASP A 219 10.66 -4.30 18.94
C ASP A 219 11.06 -4.37 17.46
N ILE A 220 11.16 -3.21 16.80
CA ILE A 220 11.82 -3.04 15.49
C ILE A 220 13.25 -2.54 15.73
N THR A 221 14.26 -3.25 15.24
CA THR A 221 15.70 -2.97 15.48
C THR A 221 16.52 -2.76 14.21
#